data_AF-A0A8S8ZBG9-F1
#
_entry.id   AF-A0A8S8ZBG9-F1
#
_cell.length_a   1.000
_cell.length_b   1.000
_cell.length_c   1.000
_cell.angle_alpha   90.00
_cell.angle_beta   90.00
_cell.angle_gamma   90.00
#
_symmetry.space_group_name_H-M   'P 1'
#
loop_
_entity.id
_entity.type
_entity.pdbx_description
1 polymer ?
#
loop_
_entity_poly.entity_id
_entity_poly.type
_entity_poly.pdbx_seq_one_letter_code
_entity_poly.pdbx_strand_id
1 'polypeptide(L)'
;MTTGDGLGFVHEGKVKNIFALASRKKTKDKEADEMLNYIWNNFNMLPFALRWLLEKWEEKDAKRILEILVKKKAVHAYPVLVEGNGQRVAKQNTHSFQMRME
;
A
#
# COMPACT_ATOMS: atom_id res chain seq x y z
N MET A 1 14.77 25.66 -28.34
CA MET A 1 15.44 24.36 -28.16
C MET A 1 15.06 23.85 -26.79
N THR A 2 14.19 22.84 -26.72
CA THR A 2 13.76 22.18 -25.47
C THR A 2 14.63 20.95 -25.29
N THR A 3 15.68 21.08 -24.48
CA THR A 3 16.51 19.98 -23.99
C THR A 3 15.92 19.55 -22.65
N GLY A 4 15.65 18.28 -22.34
CA GLY A 4 15.85 17.04 -23.08
C GLY A 4 15.03 15.93 -22.43
N ASP A 5 14.78 14.89 -23.22
CA ASP A 5 14.48 13.52 -22.82
C ASP A 5 13.49 13.32 -21.67
N GLY A 6 12.22 13.31 -22.07
CA GLY A 6 11.20 12.45 -21.49
C GLY A 6 11.53 10.96 -21.69
N LEU A 7 12.60 10.49 -21.07
CA LEU A 7 12.84 9.07 -20.83
C LEU A 7 12.21 8.71 -19.48
N GLY A 8 10.89 8.82 -19.45
CA GLY A 8 10.03 8.24 -18.43
C GLY A 8 10.06 6.72 -18.52
N PHE A 9 11.21 6.12 -18.22
CA PHE A 9 11.32 4.70 -17.92
C PHE A 9 10.69 4.44 -16.54
N VAL A 10 9.38 4.63 -16.45
CA VAL A 10 8.55 4.06 -15.40
C VAL A 10 8.33 2.60 -15.78
N HIS A 11 9.40 1.81 -15.79
CA HIS A 11 9.35 0.39 -16.15
C HIS A 11 9.35 -0.55 -14.95
N GLU A 12 9.41 -0.03 -13.72
CA GLU A 12 9.17 -0.81 -12.49
C GLU A 12 8.22 -0.12 -11.49
N GLY A 13 7.61 1.01 -11.87
CA GLY A 13 6.73 1.81 -10.99
C GLY A 13 5.26 1.38 -10.90
N LYS A 14 4.90 0.21 -11.44
CA LYS A 14 3.50 -0.22 -11.68
C LYS A 14 2.82 -0.99 -10.54
N VAL A 15 3.46 -1.21 -9.39
CA VAL A 15 2.79 -1.88 -8.25
C VAL A 15 2.82 -1.01 -6.99
N LYS A 16 2.09 0.11 -7.00
CA LYS A 16 1.92 0.95 -5.79
C LYS A 16 0.81 0.44 -4.87
N ASN A 17 0.79 -0.83 -4.51
CA ASN A 17 -0.30 -1.36 -3.67
C ASN A 17 -0.30 -0.67 -2.29
N ILE A 18 -1.42 0.00 -1.98
CA ILE A 18 -1.70 0.57 -0.67
C ILE A 18 -2.55 -0.44 0.09
N PHE A 19 -2.19 -0.69 1.34
CA PHE A 19 -2.85 -1.64 2.21
C PHE A 19 -3.30 -0.95 3.48
N ALA A 20 -4.32 -1.48 4.16
CA ALA A 20 -4.70 -1.04 5.48
C ALA A 20 -5.01 -2.24 6.36
N LEU A 21 -4.63 -2.16 7.64
CA LEU A 21 -4.98 -3.19 8.61
C LEU A 21 -6.50 -3.20 8.83
N ALA A 22 -7.13 -4.35 8.67
CA ALA A 22 -8.56 -4.53 8.90
C ALA A 22 -8.84 -5.28 10.22
N SER A 23 -7.96 -6.21 10.61
CA SER A 23 -8.14 -7.06 11.78
C SER A 23 -6.81 -7.65 12.26
N ARG A 24 -6.67 -7.84 13.57
CA ARG A 24 -5.52 -8.50 14.22
C ARG A 24 -5.77 -9.97 14.58
N LYS A 25 -6.80 -10.58 13.99
CA LYS A 25 -7.10 -11.99 14.24
C LYS A 25 -5.93 -12.87 13.77
N LYS A 26 -5.56 -13.85 14.59
CA LYS A 26 -4.55 -14.86 14.22
C LYS A 26 -4.94 -15.52 12.91
N THR A 27 -3.98 -15.60 12.01
CA THR A 27 -4.15 -16.12 10.67
C THR A 27 -3.91 -17.63 10.63
N LYS A 28 -3.36 -18.24 11.68
CA LYS A 28 -2.86 -19.64 11.71
C LYS A 28 -1.65 -19.86 10.78
N ASP A 29 -1.04 -18.78 10.32
CA ASP A 29 0.18 -18.79 9.53
C ASP A 29 1.21 -17.92 10.26
N LYS A 30 2.37 -18.50 10.56
CA LYS A 30 3.36 -17.85 11.43
C LYS A 30 3.96 -16.60 10.78
N GLU A 31 4.25 -16.65 9.49
CA GLU A 31 4.85 -15.53 8.75
C GLU A 31 3.84 -14.39 8.58
N ALA A 32 2.59 -14.74 8.30
CA ALA A 32 1.51 -13.77 8.22
C ALA A 32 1.22 -13.12 9.58
N ASP A 33 1.22 -13.88 10.68
CA ASP A 33 1.06 -13.33 12.02
C ASP A 33 2.23 -12.41 12.41
N GLU A 34 3.46 -12.74 11.99
CA GLU A 34 4.63 -11.87 12.20
C GLU A 34 4.49 -10.55 11.45
N MET A 35 4.14 -10.59 10.16
CA MET A 35 3.92 -9.39 9.36
C MET A 35 2.77 -8.55 9.91
N LEU A 36 1.69 -9.19 10.39
CA LEU A 36 0.55 -8.50 10.99
C LEU A 36 0.94 -7.73 12.26
N ASN A 37 1.78 -8.33 13.11
CA ASN A 37 2.32 -7.66 14.31
C ASN A 37 3.24 -6.50 13.95
N TYR A 38 4.09 -6.68 12.94
CA TYR A 38 4.95 -5.59 12.46
C TYR A 38 4.12 -4.43 11.91
N ILE A 39 3.12 -4.70 11.08
CA ILE A 39 2.22 -3.68 10.53
C ILE A 39 1.52 -2.92 11.67
N TRP A 40 1.00 -3.64 12.66
CA TRP A 40 0.36 -3.03 13.82
C TRP A 40 1.31 -2.12 14.60
N ASN A 41 2.53 -2.58 14.89
CA ASN A 41 3.49 -1.83 15.69
C ASN A 41 4.05 -0.59 14.96
N ASN A 42 4.16 -0.63 13.63
CA ASN A 42 4.75 0.47 12.85
C ASN A 42 3.72 1.42 12.23
N PHE A 43 2.56 0.91 11.80
CA PHE A 43 1.55 1.68 11.06
C PHE A 43 0.19 1.74 11.77
N ASN A 44 -0.06 0.87 12.75
CA ASN A 44 -1.31 0.80 13.50
C ASN A 44 -2.53 0.62 12.57
N MET A 45 -3.42 1.61 12.47
CA MET A 45 -4.58 1.62 11.58
C MET A 45 -4.36 2.48 10.32
N LEU A 46 -3.18 3.06 10.15
CA LEU A 46 -2.87 3.90 8.99
C LEU A 46 -2.60 3.04 7.75
N PRO A 47 -2.96 3.53 6.55
CA PRO A 47 -2.58 2.88 5.31
C PRO A 47 -1.06 2.82 5.15
N PHE A 48 -0.56 1.69 4.65
CA PHE A 48 0.85 1.45 4.40
C PHE A 48 1.07 0.93 2.97
N ALA A 49 2.29 1.06 2.46
CA ALA A 49 2.65 0.62 1.11
C ALA A 49 3.53 -0.63 1.16
N LEU A 50 3.44 -1.50 0.13
CA LEU A 50 4.32 -2.68 -0.01
C LEU A 50 5.80 -2.33 0.21
N ARG A 51 6.25 -1.21 -0.40
CA ARG A 51 7.65 -0.75 -0.33
C ARG A 51 8.19 -0.57 1.10
N TRP A 52 7.32 -0.27 2.07
CA TRP A 52 7.72 -0.09 3.47
C TRP A 52 7.98 -1.42 4.17
N LEU A 53 7.39 -2.52 3.67
CA LEU A 53 7.69 -3.85 4.18
C LEU A 53 9.02 -4.40 3.63
N LEU A 54 9.54 -3.81 2.55
CA LEU A 54 10.78 -4.25 1.92
C LEU A 54 12.03 -3.99 2.77
N GLU A 55 11.90 -3.21 3.85
CA GLU A 55 12.97 -3.02 4.83
C GLU A 55 13.26 -4.30 5.64
N LYS A 56 12.28 -5.22 5.73
CA LYS A 56 12.40 -6.45 6.51
C LYS A 56 12.12 -7.73 5.72
N TRP A 57 11.37 -7.66 4.63
CA TRP A 57 11.02 -8.81 3.79
C TRP A 57 11.45 -8.60 2.35
N GLU A 58 11.96 -9.65 1.71
CA GLU A 58 12.14 -9.69 0.27
C GLU A 58 10.81 -9.46 -0.46
N GLU A 59 10.83 -8.79 -1.61
CA GLU A 59 9.61 -8.37 -2.30
C GLU A 59 8.67 -9.54 -2.63
N LYS A 60 9.26 -10.68 -3.03
CA LYS A 60 8.50 -11.89 -3.34
C LYS A 60 7.76 -12.44 -2.11
N ASP A 61 8.42 -12.47 -0.96
CA ASP A 61 7.82 -12.95 0.28
C ASP A 61 6.81 -11.95 0.83
N ALA A 62 7.11 -10.65 0.77
CA ALA A 62 6.19 -9.61 1.20
C ALA A 62 4.86 -9.68 0.42
N LYS A 63 4.92 -9.87 -0.91
CA LYS A 63 3.73 -10.08 -1.75
C LYS A 63 2.96 -11.34 -1.36
N ARG A 64 3.65 -12.47 -1.25
CA ARG A 64 3.03 -13.76 -0.88
C ARG A 64 2.33 -13.68 0.48
N ILE A 65 2.98 -13.09 1.48
CA ILE A 65 2.43 -12.94 2.83
C ILE A 65 1.24 -11.97 2.83
N LEU A 66 1.34 -10.83 2.13
CA LEU A 66 0.23 -9.90 1.99
C LEU A 66 -0.99 -10.54 1.31
N GLU A 67 -0.80 -11.38 0.30
CA GLU A 67 -1.90 -12.13 -0.31
C GLU A 67 -2.62 -13.03 0.69
N ILE A 68 -1.88 -13.69 1.58
CA ILE A 68 -2.46 -14.51 2.67
C ILE A 68 -3.28 -13.62 3.61
N LEU A 69 -2.75 -12.46 4.00
CA LEU A 69 -3.42 -11.52 4.88
C LEU A 69 -4.69 -10.93 4.26
N VAL A 70 -4.67 -10.63 2.97
CA VAL A 70 -5.84 -10.16 2.21
C VAL A 70 -6.89 -11.25 2.10
N LYS A 71 -6.52 -12.48 1.73
CA LYS A 71 -7.44 -13.64 1.67
C LYS A 71 -8.12 -13.91 3.01
N LYS A 72 -7.39 -13.70 4.11
CA LYS A 72 -7.90 -13.86 5.48
C LYS A 72 -8.64 -12.63 6.03
N LYS A 73 -8.81 -11.58 5.22
CA LYS A 73 -9.45 -10.32 5.61
C LYS A 73 -8.79 -9.64 6.83
N ALA A 74 -7.50 -9.92 7.05
CA ALA A 74 -6.70 -9.26 8.09
C ALA A 74 -6.16 -7.91 7.59
N VAL A 75 -5.93 -7.81 6.28
CA VAL A 75 -5.49 -6.60 5.59
C VAL A 75 -6.41 -6.34 4.39
N HIS A 76 -6.74 -5.07 4.14
CA HIS A 76 -7.43 -4.63 2.94
C HIS A 76 -6.40 -4.13 1.92
N ALA A 77 -6.54 -4.52 0.66
CA ALA A 77 -5.73 -4.01 -0.44
C ALA A 77 -6.54 -3.01 -1.25
N TYR A 78 -6.02 -1.79 -1.42
CA TYR A 78 -6.57 -0.83 -2.34
C TYR A 78 -5.92 -1.02 -3.70
N PRO A 79 -6.71 -1.29 -4.76
CA PRO A 79 -6.16 -1.29 -6.10
C PRO A 79 -5.60 0.10 -6.37
N VAL A 80 -4.37 0.16 -6.87
CA VAL A 80 -3.89 1.39 -7.49
C VAL A 80 -4.81 1.65 -8.65
N LEU A 81 -5.46 2.80 -8.67
CA LEU A 81 -6.15 3.31 -9.84
C LEU A 81 -5.11 3.49 -10.94
N VAL A 82 -4.78 2.41 -11.63
CA VAL A 82 -4.12 2.45 -12.92
C VAL A 82 -5.27 2.65 -13.90
N GLU A 83 -5.65 3.91 -14.11
CA GLU A 83 -6.50 4.26 -15.25
C GLU A 83 -5.77 3.78 -16.50
N GLY A 84 -6.21 2.65 -17.03
CA GLY A 84 -5.61 1.96 -18.17
C GLY A 84 -5.76 2.70 -19.50
N ASN A 85 -6.10 3.99 -19.50
CA ASN A 85 -6.22 4.75 -20.73
C ASN A 85 -6.21 6.26 -20.46
N GLY A 86 -5.03 6.88 -20.45
CA GLY A 86 -4.79 8.29 -20.83
C GLY A 86 -5.64 9.43 -20.23
N GLN A 87 -6.54 9.16 -19.31
CA GLN A 87 -7.42 10.13 -18.69
C GLN A 87 -6.82 10.53 -17.36
N ARG A 88 -6.99 11.80 -17.02
CA ARG A 88 -6.39 12.41 -15.85
C ARG A 88 -7.21 11.97 -14.64
N VAL A 89 -6.69 11.07 -13.82
CA VAL A 89 -7.21 10.91 -12.45
C VAL A 89 -7.11 12.27 -11.75
N ALA A 90 -8.24 12.94 -11.57
CA ALA A 90 -8.34 14.06 -10.67
C ALA A 90 -7.94 13.54 -9.28
N LYS A 91 -6.83 14.05 -8.73
CA LYS A 91 -6.52 13.93 -7.31
C LYS A 91 -7.78 14.33 -6.56
N GLN A 92 -8.43 13.38 -5.89
CA GLN A 92 -9.45 13.72 -4.90
C GLN A 92 -8.75 14.58 -3.86
N ASN A 93 -9.18 15.85 -3.79
CA ASN A 93 -8.74 16.79 -2.79
C ASN A 93 -8.91 16.13 -1.42
N THR A 94 -7.81 15.79 -0.76
CA THR A 94 -7.83 15.58 0.69
C THR A 94 -8.04 16.96 1.32
N HIS A 95 -9.29 17.38 1.50
CA HIS A 95 -9.59 18.49 2.41
C HIS A 95 -9.51 17.96 3.84
N SER A 96 -8.43 18.29 4.52
CA SER A 96 -8.39 18.27 5.99
C SER A 96 -9.24 19.45 6.47
N PHE A 97 -10.55 19.24 6.65
CA PHE A 97 -11.41 20.23 7.31
C PHE A 97 -11.09 20.22 8.81
N GLN A 98 -10.22 21.14 9.23
CA GLN A 98 -9.96 21.41 10.64
C GLN A 98 -11.07 22.30 11.18
N MET A 99 -12.06 21.69 11.82
CA MET A 99 -13.07 22.45 12.58
C MET A 99 -12.37 23.05 13.80
N ARG A 100 -12.16 24.36 13.76
CA ARG A 100 -11.78 25.15 14.94
C ARG A 100 -12.99 25.12 15.88
N MET A 101 -12.83 24.51 17.05
CA MET A 101 -13.76 24.69 18.16
C MET A 101 -13.46 26.06 18.77
N GLU A 102 -14.50 26.89 18.91
CA GLU A 102 -14.47 28.12 19.71
C GLU A 102 -14.52 27.79 21.21
#